data_AF-A0A8I1WLQ5-F1
#
_entry.id   AF-A0A8I1WLQ5-F1
#
_cell.length_a   1.000
_cell.length_b   1.000
_cell.length_c   1.000
_cell.angle_alpha   90.00
_cell.angle_beta   90.00
_cell.angle_gamma   90.00
#
_symmetry.space_group_name_H-M   'P 1'
#
loop_
_entity.id
_entity.type
_entity.pdbx_description
1 polymer ?
#
loop_
_entity_poly.entity_id
_entity_poly.type
_entity_poly.pdbx_seq_one_letter_code
_entity_poly.pdbx_strand_id
1 'polypeptide(L)'
;MKRKLLSATLALSILASSMGAAFAENPKAEEYRQMFANGTYYIDYDMNDSVRKALAVSDGKRMDYTILMVRNPALQTALAFIPVVGLAGMFIKETKKDPTALYQDNKYYQFIGKKEARVATPAELQDENLDPSEAWSSVPLRLALPEGLVVLAPNDPFNKIANYSVPAFVESGTITDGKNTFDYDTYKSPITGATGNVLADKIFYLYYDNKNGDLKRVITRFKEPGSSMEQTITELKIRKITKELPENALKMPGGTKVYAAGLGDMDDLLDRNVLVEQIPGDDDGNEEKKDAE
;
A
#
# COMPACT_ATOMS: atom_id res chain seq x y z
N MET A 1 65.54 49.47 -4.63
CA MET A 1 64.57 48.39 -4.35
C MET A 1 63.18 49.03 -4.25
N LYS A 2 62.27 48.87 -5.22
CA LYS A 2 61.30 47.74 -5.36
C LYS A 2 60.61 47.46 -4.01
N ARG A 3 59.30 47.63 -3.76
CA ARG A 3 58.10 47.46 -4.59
C ARG A 3 56.91 48.24 -4.00
N LYS A 4 56.02 48.70 -4.89
CA LYS A 4 54.65 49.15 -4.63
C LYS A 4 53.80 47.93 -4.21
N LEU A 5 53.01 48.05 -3.14
CA LEU A 5 51.89 47.14 -2.88
C LEU A 5 50.75 47.55 -3.82
N LEU A 6 50.41 46.66 -4.74
CA LEU A 6 49.19 46.71 -5.55
C LEU A 6 48.27 45.59 -5.06
N SER A 7 47.01 45.96 -4.92
CA SER A 7 45.85 45.19 -4.48
C SER A 7 45.72 43.83 -5.15
N ALA A 8 45.24 42.84 -4.39
CA ALA A 8 44.70 41.59 -4.92
C ALA A 8 43.28 41.41 -4.38
N THR A 9 42.30 41.75 -5.21
CA THR A 9 40.88 41.46 -5.01
C THR A 9 40.45 40.44 -6.06
N LEU A 10 39.66 39.46 -5.60
CA LEU A 10 38.82 38.53 -6.36
C LEU A 10 39.48 37.43 -7.22
N ALA A 11 39.33 36.18 -6.78
CA ALA A 11 38.61 35.14 -7.52
C ALA A 11 38.44 33.88 -6.63
N LEU A 12 37.36 33.85 -5.84
CA LEU A 12 36.82 32.62 -5.27
C LEU A 12 36.14 31.86 -6.42
N SER A 13 36.87 30.95 -7.06
CA SER A 13 36.30 30.06 -8.07
C SER A 13 36.03 28.70 -7.44
N ILE A 14 34.74 28.42 -7.32
CA ILE A 14 34.13 27.19 -6.84
C ILE A 14 34.52 26.07 -7.81
N LEU A 15 35.43 25.20 -7.39
CA LEU A 15 35.60 23.87 -7.94
C LEU A 15 34.88 22.89 -6.99
N ALA A 16 33.55 22.98 -6.98
CA ALA A 16 32.66 21.99 -6.38
C ALA A 16 31.71 21.51 -7.49
N SER A 17 32.25 20.76 -8.45
CA SER A 17 31.46 20.07 -9.45
C SER A 17 32.25 18.83 -9.86
N SER A 18 31.62 17.66 -9.71
CA SER A 18 32.07 16.31 -10.14
C SER A 18 32.83 15.41 -9.15
N MET A 19 32.56 15.52 -7.85
CA MET A 19 32.56 14.31 -7.02
C MET A 19 31.12 14.05 -6.63
N GLY A 20 30.54 12.96 -7.14
CA GLY A 20 29.21 12.53 -6.74
C GLY A 20 29.18 12.44 -5.22
N ALA A 21 28.43 13.35 -4.60
CA ALA A 21 28.03 13.14 -3.23
C ALA A 21 27.15 11.89 -3.28
N ALA A 22 27.75 10.74 -2.96
CA ALA A 22 26.99 9.60 -2.52
C ALA A 22 26.33 10.05 -1.21
N PHE A 23 25.18 10.71 -1.34
CA PHE A 23 24.36 11.01 -0.20
C PHE A 23 23.97 9.66 0.40
N ALA A 24 24.23 9.50 1.69
CA ALA A 24 23.69 8.38 2.43
C ALA A 24 22.17 8.41 2.29
N GLU A 25 21.57 7.24 2.19
CA GLU A 25 20.12 7.05 2.21
C GLU A 25 19.47 7.88 3.31
N ASN A 26 18.26 8.39 3.05
CA ASN A 26 17.57 9.23 4.02
C ASN A 26 17.41 8.48 5.36
N PRO A 27 17.78 9.09 6.51
CA PRO A 27 17.70 8.43 7.81
C PRO A 27 16.27 7.96 8.15
N LYS A 28 15.24 8.63 7.61
CA LYS A 28 13.85 8.19 7.78
C LYS A 28 13.56 6.83 7.14
N ALA A 29 14.26 6.45 6.08
CA ALA A 29 14.11 5.13 5.46
C ALA A 29 14.41 4.01 6.46
N GLU A 30 15.45 4.17 7.28
CA GLU A 30 15.81 3.23 8.34
C GLU A 30 14.77 3.21 9.47
N GLU A 31 14.24 4.36 9.87
CA GLU A 31 13.15 4.42 10.85
C GLU A 31 11.90 3.65 10.36
N TYR A 32 11.54 3.78 9.09
CA TYR A 32 10.44 3.00 8.51
C TYR A 32 10.77 1.52 8.42
N ARG A 33 12.02 1.14 8.09
CA ARG A 33 12.45 -0.26 8.12
C ARG A 33 12.30 -0.88 9.49
N GLN A 34 12.72 -0.19 10.54
CA GLN A 34 12.56 -0.66 11.91
C GLN A 34 11.08 -0.76 12.30
N MET A 35 10.26 0.22 11.92
CA MET A 35 8.82 0.19 12.16
C MET A 35 8.14 -1.01 11.48
N PHE A 36 8.45 -1.27 10.20
CA PHE A 36 7.87 -2.39 9.47
C PHE A 36 8.41 -3.74 9.96
N ALA A 37 9.69 -3.82 10.34
CA ALA A 37 10.27 -5.01 10.94
C ALA A 37 9.66 -5.37 12.30
N ASN A 38 9.24 -4.37 13.09
CA ASN A 38 8.54 -4.60 14.36
C ASN A 38 7.13 -5.18 14.18
N GLY A 39 6.56 -5.11 12.97
CA GLY A 39 5.30 -5.77 12.65
C GLY A 39 4.04 -5.06 13.17
N THR A 40 4.14 -3.85 13.71
CA THR A 40 2.99 -3.02 14.11
C THR A 40 3.04 -1.65 13.42
N TYR A 41 2.11 -1.43 12.48
CA TYR A 41 2.06 -0.19 11.71
C TYR A 41 0.69 0.06 11.07
N TYR A 42 0.44 1.33 10.74
CA TYR A 42 -0.68 1.80 9.94
C TYR A 42 -0.18 2.69 8.83
N ILE A 43 -0.56 2.39 7.59
CA ILE A 43 -0.26 3.18 6.41
C ILE A 43 -1.56 3.67 5.81
N ASP A 44 -1.55 4.92 5.37
CA ASP A 44 -2.68 5.60 4.75
C ASP A 44 -2.18 6.38 3.54
N TYR A 45 -2.72 6.08 2.37
CA TYR A 45 -2.22 6.61 1.11
C TYR A 45 -3.31 6.73 0.05
N ASP A 46 -3.16 7.72 -0.82
CA ASP A 46 -3.98 7.85 -2.01
C ASP A 46 -3.26 7.13 -3.16
N MET A 47 -3.96 6.19 -3.79
CA MET A 47 -3.45 5.43 -4.94
C MET A 47 -3.72 6.18 -6.26
N ASN A 48 -4.79 6.96 -6.28
CA ASN A 48 -5.11 7.93 -7.32
C ASN A 48 -6.08 8.97 -6.73
N ASP A 49 -6.54 9.92 -7.55
CA ASP A 49 -7.41 11.01 -7.08
C ASP A 49 -8.83 10.56 -6.67
N SER A 50 -9.19 9.29 -6.88
CA SER A 50 -10.50 8.71 -6.56
C SER A 50 -10.45 7.59 -5.53
N VAL A 51 -9.27 7.04 -5.22
CA VAL A 51 -9.12 5.86 -4.36
C VAL A 51 -8.04 6.09 -3.32
N ARG A 52 -8.45 5.96 -2.05
CA ARG A 52 -7.56 5.92 -0.91
C ARG A 52 -7.58 4.56 -0.26
N LYS A 53 -6.43 4.15 0.21
CA LYS A 53 -6.16 2.86 0.82
C LYS A 53 -5.60 3.07 2.21
N ALA A 54 -5.88 2.12 3.08
CA ALA A 54 -5.17 2.00 4.33
C ALA A 54 -4.89 0.54 4.66
N LEU A 55 -3.72 0.28 5.25
CA LEU A 55 -3.30 -1.03 5.71
C LEU A 55 -2.92 -0.92 7.18
N ALA A 56 -3.58 -1.72 8.01
CA ALA A 56 -3.24 -1.88 9.43
C ALA A 56 -2.59 -3.25 9.64
N VAL A 57 -1.50 -3.30 10.40
CA VAL A 57 -0.76 -4.53 10.70
C VAL A 57 -0.37 -4.54 12.19
N SER A 58 -0.59 -5.66 12.87
CA SER A 58 -0.09 -5.94 14.23
C SER A 58 -0.15 -7.43 14.50
N ASP A 59 0.86 -7.98 15.18
CA ASP A 59 0.82 -9.34 15.74
C ASP A 59 0.42 -10.41 14.70
N GLY A 60 0.92 -10.29 13.47
CA GLY A 60 0.60 -11.20 12.36
C GLY A 60 -0.79 -11.00 11.73
N LYS A 61 -1.63 -10.11 12.27
CA LYS A 61 -2.92 -9.72 11.69
C LYS A 61 -2.75 -8.55 10.72
N ARG A 62 -3.53 -8.54 9.65
CA ARG A 62 -3.53 -7.47 8.63
C ARG A 62 -4.94 -7.13 8.18
N MET A 63 -5.27 -5.85 8.06
CA MET A 63 -6.55 -5.42 7.50
C MET A 63 -6.35 -4.32 6.46
N ASP A 64 -6.85 -4.56 5.24
CA ASP A 64 -6.93 -3.57 4.17
C ASP A 64 -8.28 -2.85 4.21
N TYR A 65 -8.23 -1.54 3.99
CA TYR A 65 -9.38 -0.68 3.86
C TYR A 65 -9.34 0.07 2.54
N THR A 66 -10.50 0.21 1.91
CA THR A 66 -10.66 1.06 0.72
C THR A 66 -11.63 2.18 1.03
N ILE A 67 -11.26 3.39 0.61
CA ILE A 67 -12.06 4.61 0.73
C ILE A 67 -12.23 5.17 -0.68
N LEU A 68 -13.45 5.12 -1.21
CA LEU A 68 -13.78 5.73 -2.49
C LEU A 68 -14.03 7.22 -2.30
N MET A 69 -13.21 8.06 -2.92
CA MET A 69 -13.39 9.50 -2.94
C MET A 69 -14.29 9.87 -4.10
N VAL A 70 -15.58 10.11 -3.84
CA VAL A 70 -16.48 10.64 -4.85
C VAL A 70 -16.08 12.08 -5.15
N ARG A 71 -15.38 12.31 -6.27
CA ARG A 71 -15.19 13.65 -6.84
C ARG A 71 -15.93 13.85 -8.16
N ASN A 72 -16.33 12.79 -8.87
CA ASN A 72 -17.17 12.90 -10.08
C ASN A 72 -17.78 11.53 -10.45
N PRO A 73 -19.10 11.40 -10.70
CA PRO A 73 -19.73 10.14 -11.17
C PRO A 73 -19.21 9.65 -12.54
N ALA A 74 -18.51 10.48 -13.32
CA ALA A 74 -17.95 10.10 -14.62
C ALA A 74 -16.65 9.24 -14.56
N LEU A 75 -16.04 9.07 -13.38
CA LEU A 75 -14.76 8.35 -13.21
C LEU A 75 -14.91 6.88 -12.78
N GLN A 76 -16.12 6.30 -12.88
CA GLN A 76 -16.36 4.87 -12.59
C GLN A 76 -15.44 3.92 -13.39
N THR A 77 -14.95 4.36 -14.56
CA THR A 77 -14.00 3.64 -15.42
C THR A 77 -12.60 3.45 -14.83
N ALA A 78 -12.20 4.22 -13.80
CA ALA A 78 -10.90 4.04 -13.13
C ALA A 78 -10.87 2.85 -12.15
N LEU A 79 -12.03 2.22 -11.88
CA LEU A 79 -12.13 1.02 -11.04
C LEU A 79 -11.61 -0.26 -11.75
N ALA A 80 -11.34 -0.20 -13.06
CA ALA A 80 -10.92 -1.35 -13.87
C ALA A 80 -9.51 -1.90 -13.55
N PHE A 81 -8.66 -1.13 -12.84
CA PHE A 81 -7.30 -1.56 -12.46
C PHE A 81 -7.21 -2.10 -11.03
N ILE A 82 -8.32 -2.16 -10.30
CA ILE A 82 -8.36 -2.77 -8.98
C ILE A 82 -9.20 -4.03 -9.12
N PRO A 83 -8.63 -5.23 -8.91
CA PRO A 83 -9.42 -6.46 -8.83
C PRO A 83 -10.22 -6.42 -7.52
N VAL A 84 -11.32 -5.64 -7.50
CA VAL A 84 -12.32 -5.61 -6.44
C VAL A 84 -13.56 -6.28 -6.98
N VAL A 85 -13.54 -7.61 -7.02
CA VAL A 85 -14.79 -8.36 -7.13
C VAL A 85 -15.49 -8.20 -5.78
N GLY A 86 -16.52 -7.37 -5.77
CA GLY A 86 -17.25 -6.97 -4.56
C GLY A 86 -17.91 -5.59 -4.61
N LEU A 87 -17.63 -4.75 -5.62
CA LEU A 87 -18.27 -3.44 -5.79
C LEU A 87 -19.55 -3.45 -6.64
N ALA A 88 -20.17 -4.62 -6.85
CA ALA A 88 -21.47 -4.74 -7.51
C ALA A 88 -22.59 -4.32 -6.54
N GLY A 89 -22.72 -3.02 -6.26
CA GLY A 89 -23.84 -2.53 -5.44
C GLY A 89 -23.81 -1.10 -4.93
N MET A 90 -22.79 -0.28 -5.23
CA MET A 90 -22.74 1.07 -4.64
C MET A 90 -23.33 2.15 -5.54
N PHE A 91 -24.61 2.47 -5.32
CA PHE A 91 -25.13 3.83 -5.49
C PHE A 91 -24.49 4.70 -4.40
N ILE A 92 -23.39 5.38 -4.72
CA ILE A 92 -22.52 6.02 -3.71
C ILE A 92 -23.12 7.35 -3.25
N LYS A 93 -23.64 7.34 -2.02
CA LYS A 93 -23.65 8.50 -1.13
C LYS A 93 -22.97 8.05 0.16
N GLU A 94 -21.64 8.04 0.21
CA GLU A 94 -20.81 8.22 1.43
C GLU A 94 -19.33 7.89 1.22
N THR A 95 -18.48 8.80 1.71
CA THR A 95 -17.04 8.64 1.97
C THR A 95 -16.79 7.75 3.20
N LYS A 96 -17.21 6.48 3.18
CA LYS A 96 -16.96 5.55 4.31
C LYS A 96 -15.75 4.65 4.05
N LYS A 97 -14.98 4.43 5.12
CA LYS A 97 -13.81 3.54 5.16
C LYS A 97 -14.32 2.13 5.42
N ASP A 98 -14.33 1.30 4.40
CA ASP A 98 -14.83 -0.08 4.50
C ASP A 98 -13.65 -1.06 4.45
N PRO A 99 -13.61 -2.06 5.36
CA PRO A 99 -12.63 -3.13 5.26
C PRO A 99 -12.89 -3.91 3.98
N THR A 100 -11.83 -4.35 3.29
CA THR A 100 -11.99 -5.16 2.07
C THR A 100 -11.30 -6.51 2.15
N ALA A 101 -10.23 -6.60 2.94
CA ALA A 101 -9.55 -7.86 3.21
C ALA A 101 -9.03 -7.89 4.66
N LEU A 102 -9.00 -9.07 5.26
CA LEU A 102 -8.37 -9.32 6.55
C LEU A 102 -7.58 -10.64 6.47
N TYR A 103 -6.42 -10.67 7.09
CA TYR A 103 -5.72 -11.89 7.43
C TYR A 103 -5.56 -11.99 8.94
N GLN A 104 -6.07 -13.07 9.50
CA GLN A 104 -6.04 -13.35 10.93
C GLN A 104 -6.10 -14.87 11.14
N ASP A 105 -5.37 -15.36 12.13
CA ASP A 105 -5.42 -16.76 12.58
C ASP A 105 -5.25 -17.78 11.43
N ASN A 106 -4.32 -17.47 10.50
CA ASN A 106 -4.03 -18.25 9.29
C ASN A 106 -5.23 -18.43 8.34
N LYS A 107 -6.12 -17.44 8.29
CA LYS A 107 -7.26 -17.37 7.36
C LYS A 107 -7.29 -16.02 6.65
N TYR A 108 -7.76 -16.04 5.41
CA TYR A 108 -8.02 -14.88 4.58
C TYR A 108 -9.51 -14.62 4.56
N TYR A 109 -9.89 -13.38 4.82
CA TYR A 109 -11.26 -12.90 4.78
C TYR A 109 -11.40 -11.86 3.68
N GLN A 110 -12.41 -12.02 2.85
CA GLN A 110 -12.81 -11.05 1.83
C GLN A 110 -14.16 -10.45 2.21
N PHE A 111 -14.20 -9.14 2.44
CA PHE A 111 -15.44 -8.47 2.81
C PHE A 111 -16.30 -8.19 1.57
N ILE A 112 -17.59 -8.50 1.67
CA ILE A 112 -18.62 -8.24 0.67
C ILE A 112 -19.56 -7.21 1.28
N GLY A 113 -19.18 -5.94 1.20
CA GLY A 113 -19.84 -4.87 1.95
C GLY A 113 -19.51 -4.89 3.45
N LYS A 114 -20.40 -4.36 4.28
CA LYS A 114 -20.10 -4.05 5.71
C LYS A 114 -20.38 -5.17 6.71
N LYS A 115 -21.31 -6.07 6.38
CA LYS A 115 -21.84 -7.09 7.31
C LYS A 115 -21.71 -8.51 6.78
N GLU A 116 -20.94 -8.68 5.71
CA GLU A 116 -20.71 -9.97 5.10
C GLU A 116 -19.24 -10.11 4.72
N ALA A 117 -18.68 -11.29 4.96
CA ALA A 117 -17.37 -11.67 4.50
C ALA A 117 -17.38 -13.14 4.07
N ARG A 118 -16.47 -13.51 3.16
CA ARG A 118 -16.12 -14.90 2.90
C ARG A 118 -14.77 -15.22 3.52
N VAL A 119 -14.53 -16.48 3.87
CA VAL A 119 -13.28 -16.94 4.48
C VAL A 119 -12.68 -18.13 3.74
N ALA A 120 -11.36 -18.10 3.54
CA ALA A 120 -10.58 -19.19 2.98
C ALA A 120 -9.26 -19.35 3.76
N THR A 121 -8.82 -20.59 3.92
CA THR A 121 -7.48 -20.96 4.41
C THR A 121 -6.46 -20.92 3.28
N PRO A 122 -5.15 -20.85 3.58
CA PRO A 122 -4.11 -20.94 2.56
C PRO A 122 -4.20 -22.20 1.68
N ALA A 123 -4.71 -23.32 2.22
CA ALA A 123 -4.90 -24.56 1.47
C ALA A 123 -6.06 -24.43 0.47
N GLU A 124 -7.20 -23.89 0.91
CA GLU A 124 -8.36 -23.64 0.05
C GLU A 124 -8.06 -22.64 -1.06
N LEU A 125 -7.19 -21.64 -0.80
CA LEU A 125 -6.71 -20.72 -1.84
C LEU A 125 -5.92 -21.38 -2.98
N GLN A 126 -5.48 -22.63 -2.81
CA GLN A 126 -4.80 -23.42 -3.84
C GLN A 126 -5.70 -24.50 -4.45
N ASP A 127 -6.97 -24.59 -4.02
CA ASP A 127 -7.91 -25.57 -4.56
C ASP A 127 -8.28 -25.23 -6.00
N GLU A 128 -8.29 -26.23 -6.87
CA GLU A 128 -8.64 -26.07 -8.29
C GLU A 128 -10.11 -25.72 -8.51
N ASN A 129 -10.97 -26.04 -7.52
CA ASN A 129 -12.42 -25.78 -7.58
C ASN A 129 -12.83 -24.49 -6.87
N LEU A 130 -11.86 -23.73 -6.35
CA LEU A 130 -12.11 -22.44 -5.73
C LEU A 130 -12.84 -21.52 -6.73
N ASP A 131 -13.97 -20.95 -6.31
CA ASP A 131 -14.82 -20.18 -7.22
C ASP A 131 -14.03 -19.02 -7.85
N PRO A 132 -13.80 -19.05 -9.17
CA PRO A 132 -13.06 -17.99 -9.85
C PRO A 132 -13.81 -16.65 -9.80
N SER A 133 -15.14 -16.67 -9.58
CA SER A 133 -15.97 -15.47 -9.45
C SER A 133 -15.62 -14.64 -8.21
N GLU A 134 -15.09 -15.26 -7.15
CA GLU A 134 -14.74 -14.57 -5.90
C GLU A 134 -13.40 -13.80 -5.98
N ALA A 135 -12.57 -14.08 -7.00
CA ALA A 135 -11.27 -13.45 -7.24
C ALA A 135 -10.33 -13.46 -6.02
N TRP A 136 -10.25 -14.62 -5.36
CA TRP A 136 -9.42 -14.87 -4.19
C TRP A 136 -7.93 -14.54 -4.37
N SER A 137 -7.40 -14.62 -5.60
CA SER A 137 -6.02 -14.23 -5.91
C SER A 137 -5.71 -12.76 -5.58
N SER A 138 -6.73 -11.90 -5.51
CA SER A 138 -6.60 -10.49 -5.12
C SER A 138 -6.48 -10.27 -3.61
N VAL A 139 -6.94 -11.21 -2.78
CA VAL A 139 -7.05 -11.00 -1.32
C VAL A 139 -5.68 -10.87 -0.67
N PRO A 140 -4.72 -11.79 -0.89
CA PRO A 140 -3.39 -11.63 -0.33
C PRO A 140 -2.64 -10.41 -0.87
N LEU A 141 -2.89 -10.03 -2.13
CA LEU A 141 -2.29 -8.84 -2.74
C LEU A 141 -2.76 -7.54 -2.08
N ARG A 142 -4.04 -7.46 -1.69
CA ARG A 142 -4.58 -6.31 -0.94
C ARG A 142 -3.97 -6.17 0.45
N LEU A 143 -3.53 -7.28 1.05
CA LEU A 143 -2.92 -7.33 2.38
C LEU A 143 -1.39 -7.13 2.36
N ALA A 144 -0.79 -7.15 1.17
CA ALA A 144 0.60 -6.82 0.97
C ALA A 144 0.82 -5.30 1.04
N LEU A 145 2.04 -4.90 1.40
CA LEU A 145 2.45 -3.51 1.23
C LEU A 145 2.40 -3.14 -0.26
N PRO A 146 2.03 -1.90 -0.61
CA PRO A 146 2.11 -1.46 -1.98
C PRO A 146 3.57 -1.55 -2.44
N GLU A 147 3.78 -1.98 -3.68
CA GLU A 147 5.10 -2.38 -4.19
C GLU A 147 6.19 -1.32 -3.96
N GLY A 148 5.86 -0.04 -4.12
CA GLY A 148 6.81 1.05 -3.90
C GLY A 148 7.33 1.18 -2.47
N LEU A 149 6.68 0.58 -1.47
CA LEU A 149 7.12 0.55 -0.08
C LEU A 149 7.86 -0.74 0.29
N VAL A 150 7.98 -1.71 -0.61
CA VAL A 150 8.66 -3.00 -0.37
C VAL A 150 10.11 -2.81 0.09
N VAL A 151 10.77 -1.78 -0.43
CA VAL A 151 12.16 -1.45 -0.03
C VAL A 151 12.30 -1.09 1.44
N LEU A 152 11.24 -0.56 2.05
CA LEU A 152 11.19 -0.26 3.47
C LEU A 152 10.80 -1.48 4.31
N ALA A 153 10.30 -2.55 3.71
CA ALA A 153 9.88 -3.75 4.44
C ALA A 153 10.36 -5.02 3.71
N PRO A 154 11.69 -5.19 3.51
CA PRO A 154 12.22 -6.22 2.61
C PRO A 154 11.88 -7.65 3.05
N ASN A 155 11.73 -7.86 4.36
CA ASN A 155 11.46 -9.17 4.97
C ASN A 155 9.96 -9.41 5.22
N ASP A 156 9.07 -8.56 4.72
CA ASP A 156 7.63 -8.76 4.88
C ASP A 156 7.19 -10.07 4.18
N PRO A 157 6.56 -11.01 4.90
CA PRO A 157 6.14 -12.29 4.32
C PRO A 157 5.15 -12.14 3.15
N PHE A 158 4.37 -11.06 3.11
CA PHE A 158 3.42 -10.81 2.03
C PHE A 158 4.09 -10.35 0.73
N ASN A 159 5.36 -9.91 0.77
CA ASN A 159 6.10 -9.58 -0.45
C ASN A 159 6.28 -10.82 -1.35
N LYS A 160 6.52 -11.99 -0.74
CA LYS A 160 6.64 -13.26 -1.49
C LYS A 160 5.33 -13.65 -2.14
N ILE A 161 4.21 -13.44 -1.44
CA ILE A 161 2.88 -13.73 -1.95
C ILE A 161 2.55 -12.83 -3.14
N ALA A 162 2.95 -11.56 -3.06
CA ALA A 162 2.80 -10.60 -4.16
C ALA A 162 3.86 -10.71 -5.26
N ASN A 163 4.81 -11.65 -5.13
CA ASN A 163 5.95 -11.83 -6.04
C ASN A 163 6.77 -10.54 -6.24
N TYR A 164 6.92 -9.74 -5.19
CA TYR A 164 7.73 -8.52 -5.22
C TYR A 164 9.19 -8.81 -4.89
N SER A 165 10.08 -8.32 -5.74
CA SER A 165 11.53 -8.27 -5.50
C SER A 165 11.90 -7.02 -4.71
N VAL A 166 12.82 -7.13 -3.76
CA VAL A 166 13.35 -5.96 -3.02
C VAL A 166 14.27 -5.15 -3.94
N PRO A 167 13.95 -3.85 -4.20
CA PRO A 167 14.80 -2.98 -5.00
C PRO A 167 16.12 -2.65 -4.28
N ALA A 168 17.20 -2.47 -5.04
CA ALA A 168 18.50 -2.04 -4.52
C ALA A 168 18.62 -0.52 -4.51
N PHE A 169 19.22 0.04 -3.45
CA PHE A 169 19.52 1.48 -3.36
C PHE A 169 20.49 1.92 -4.46
N VAL A 170 20.25 3.12 -5.00
CA VAL A 170 21.05 3.72 -6.07
C VAL A 170 21.68 5.02 -5.61
N GLU A 171 20.86 5.99 -5.22
CA GLU A 171 21.30 7.34 -4.86
C GLU A 171 20.25 8.08 -4.05
N SER A 172 20.67 9.17 -3.42
CA SER A 172 19.79 10.15 -2.79
C SER A 172 20.10 11.55 -3.30
N GLY A 173 19.13 12.45 -3.18
CA GLY A 173 19.29 13.85 -3.54
C GLY A 173 18.16 14.73 -3.04
N THR A 174 18.09 15.96 -3.55
CA THR A 174 17.03 16.91 -3.22
C THR A 174 16.43 17.45 -4.51
N ILE A 175 15.11 17.57 -4.56
CA ILE A 175 14.37 18.13 -5.68
C ILE A 175 13.39 19.20 -5.19
N THR A 176 13.23 20.26 -5.98
CA THR A 176 12.18 21.27 -5.74
C THR A 176 11.13 21.15 -6.83
N ASP A 177 9.90 20.89 -6.40
CA ASP A 177 8.71 20.74 -7.23
C ASP A 177 7.72 21.86 -6.86
N GLY A 178 7.69 22.91 -7.68
CA GLY A 178 6.95 24.14 -7.41
C GLY A 178 7.45 24.87 -6.15
N LYS A 179 6.62 24.90 -5.10
CA LYS A 179 6.94 25.55 -3.81
C LYS A 179 7.46 24.58 -2.74
N ASN A 180 7.52 23.29 -3.06
CA ASN A 180 7.88 22.25 -2.11
C ASN A 180 9.26 21.70 -2.46
N THR A 181 10.09 21.48 -1.44
CA THR A 181 11.39 20.83 -1.56
C THR A 181 11.31 19.48 -0.87
N PHE A 182 11.79 18.45 -1.57
CA PHE A 182 11.80 17.09 -1.10
C PHE A 182 13.21 16.54 -1.16
N ASP A 183 13.60 15.82 -0.12
CA ASP A 183 14.72 14.89 -0.24
C ASP A 183 14.19 13.60 -0.87
N TYR A 184 15.00 12.91 -1.65
CA TYR A 184 14.59 11.68 -2.29
C TYR A 184 15.65 10.60 -2.19
N ASP A 185 15.17 9.36 -2.14
CA ASP A 185 15.98 8.16 -2.34
C ASP A 185 15.50 7.46 -3.62
N THR A 186 16.44 6.92 -4.38
CA THR A 186 16.21 6.16 -5.60
C THR A 186 16.61 4.72 -5.40
N TYR A 187 15.72 3.81 -5.77
CA TYR A 187 15.98 2.37 -5.75
C TYR A 187 15.64 1.75 -7.10
N LYS A 188 16.27 0.63 -7.44
CA LYS A 188 16.10 -0.02 -8.73
C LYS A 188 15.94 -1.53 -8.58
N SER A 189 15.02 -2.10 -9.35
CA SER A 189 14.91 -3.56 -9.54
C SER A 189 14.91 -3.90 -11.04
N PRO A 190 15.77 -4.81 -11.50
CA PRO A 190 15.77 -5.24 -12.90
C PRO A 190 14.56 -6.15 -13.19
N ILE A 191 13.93 -5.93 -14.35
CA ILE A 191 12.93 -6.82 -14.90
C ILE A 191 13.63 -7.71 -15.92
N THR A 192 13.69 -9.01 -15.67
CA THR A 192 14.35 -9.98 -16.54
C THR A 192 13.34 -10.78 -17.34
N GLY A 193 13.69 -11.09 -18.59
CA GLY A 193 12.94 -12.03 -19.41
C GLY A 193 13.20 -13.48 -19.00
N ALA A 194 12.44 -14.42 -19.57
CA ALA A 194 12.61 -15.85 -19.31
C ALA A 194 14.04 -16.36 -19.62
N THR A 195 14.75 -15.67 -20.51
CA THR A 195 16.14 -15.95 -20.90
C THR A 195 17.20 -15.25 -20.02
N GLY A 196 16.79 -14.54 -18.97
CA GLY A 196 17.69 -13.88 -18.00
C GLY A 196 18.25 -12.52 -18.42
N ASN A 197 17.96 -12.06 -19.65
CA ASN A 197 18.30 -10.72 -20.09
C ASN A 197 17.42 -9.66 -19.40
N VAL A 198 18.01 -8.53 -19.04
CA VAL A 198 17.27 -7.38 -18.50
C VAL A 198 16.44 -6.76 -19.62
N LEU A 199 15.13 -6.82 -19.49
CA LEU A 199 14.17 -6.22 -20.39
C LEU A 199 13.94 -4.74 -20.06
N ALA A 200 14.09 -4.37 -18.80
CA ALA A 200 13.96 -3.00 -18.30
C ALA A 200 14.34 -2.88 -16.82
N ASP A 201 14.38 -1.66 -16.33
CA ASP A 201 14.50 -1.35 -14.91
C ASP A 201 13.20 -0.76 -14.36
N LYS A 202 12.79 -1.25 -13.20
CA LYS A 202 11.77 -0.61 -12.36
C LYS A 202 12.48 0.28 -11.35
N ILE A 203 12.18 1.57 -11.38
CA ILE A 203 12.83 2.60 -10.56
C ILE A 203 11.81 3.15 -9.57
N PHE A 204 12.21 3.23 -8.30
CA PHE A 204 11.37 3.68 -7.21
C PHE A 204 11.97 4.94 -6.61
N TYR A 205 11.19 6.01 -6.62
CA TYR A 205 11.55 7.28 -6.01
C TYR A 205 10.72 7.48 -4.76
N LEU A 206 11.38 7.55 -3.60
CA LEU A 206 10.77 7.86 -2.32
C LEU A 206 11.07 9.31 -1.98
N TYR A 207 10.04 10.16 -1.93
CA TYR A 207 10.16 11.59 -1.65
C TYR A 207 9.74 11.93 -0.22
N TYR A 208 10.68 12.46 0.54
CA TYR A 208 10.53 12.90 1.92
C TYR A 208 10.38 14.41 1.97
N ASP A 209 9.44 14.91 2.76
CA ASP A 209 9.31 16.36 3.00
C ASP A 209 10.54 16.85 3.76
N ASN A 210 11.29 17.78 3.19
CA ASN A 210 12.54 18.29 3.76
C ASN A 210 12.33 18.98 5.12
N LYS A 211 11.10 19.41 5.45
CA LYS A 211 10.80 20.09 6.72
C LYS A 211 10.61 19.14 7.89
N ASN A 212 9.89 18.04 7.68
CA ASN A 212 9.50 17.13 8.77
C ASN A 212 10.03 15.69 8.59
N GLY A 213 10.71 15.42 7.47
CA GLY A 213 11.33 14.14 7.13
C GLY A 213 10.34 13.05 6.75
N ASP A 214 9.03 13.31 6.75
CA ASP A 214 8.04 12.28 6.47
C ASP A 214 8.01 11.92 4.98
N LEU A 215 7.87 10.63 4.68
CA LEU A 215 7.60 10.17 3.31
C LEU A 215 6.24 10.73 2.86
N LYS A 216 6.22 11.46 1.74
CA LYS A 216 5.01 12.08 1.18
C LYS A 216 4.59 11.47 -0.14
N ARG A 217 5.54 10.98 -0.94
CA ARG A 217 5.25 10.47 -2.27
C ARG A 217 6.17 9.32 -2.62
N VAL A 218 5.61 8.30 -3.25
CA VAL A 218 6.37 7.19 -3.84
C VAL A 218 5.99 7.10 -5.32
N ILE A 219 6.95 7.29 -6.20
CA ILE A 219 6.74 7.16 -7.65
C ILE A 219 7.47 5.93 -8.14
N THR A 220 6.74 5.04 -8.79
CA THR A 220 7.31 3.90 -9.50
C THR A 220 7.36 4.19 -10.99
N ARG A 221 8.53 4.05 -11.59
CA ARG A 221 8.76 4.27 -13.02
C ARG A 221 9.38 3.05 -13.67
N PHE A 222 9.19 2.94 -14.98
CA PHE A 222 9.82 1.97 -15.83
C PHE A 222 10.82 2.66 -16.77
N LYS A 223 11.96 2.03 -17.00
CA LYS A 223 12.99 2.49 -17.94
C LYS A 223 13.49 1.35 -18.81
N GLU A 224 13.31 1.49 -20.12
CA GLU A 224 13.83 0.53 -21.10
C GLU A 224 15.36 0.64 -21.24
N PRO A 225 16.07 -0.48 -21.52
CA PRO A 225 17.50 -0.46 -21.76
C PRO A 225 17.86 0.47 -22.92
N GLY A 226 18.79 1.39 -22.70
CA GLY A 226 19.22 2.36 -23.71
C GLY A 226 18.29 3.56 -23.90
N SER A 227 17.12 3.59 -23.25
CA SER A 227 16.25 4.75 -23.24
C SER A 227 16.70 5.78 -22.20
N SER A 228 16.60 7.06 -22.55
CA SER A 228 16.73 8.17 -21.58
C SER A 228 15.40 8.54 -20.93
N MET A 229 14.28 7.95 -21.38
CA MET A 229 12.94 8.27 -20.89
C MET A 229 12.48 7.28 -19.83
N GLU A 230 11.88 7.81 -18.78
CA GLU A 230 11.21 7.04 -17.74
C GLU A 230 9.69 7.21 -17.87
N GLN A 231 8.95 6.12 -17.76
CA GLN A 231 7.49 6.12 -17.81
C GLN A 231 6.93 5.88 -16.41
N THR A 232 6.07 6.76 -15.92
CA THR A 232 5.41 6.58 -14.61
C THR A 232 4.39 5.45 -14.70
N ILE A 233 4.53 4.47 -13.79
CA ILE A 233 3.60 3.35 -13.64
C ILE A 233 2.56 3.69 -12.57
N THR A 234 3.04 4.12 -11.41
CA THR A 234 2.21 4.36 -10.23
C THR A 234 2.77 5.52 -9.42
N GLU A 235 1.89 6.32 -8.83
CA GLU A 235 2.21 7.32 -7.83
C GLU A 235 1.36 7.08 -6.58
N LEU A 236 2.02 6.91 -5.43
CA LEU A 236 1.38 6.83 -4.13
C LEU A 236 1.57 8.16 -3.41
N LYS A 237 0.48 8.80 -3.00
CA LYS A 237 0.53 9.98 -2.13
C LYS A 237 0.37 9.52 -0.69
N ILE A 238 1.46 9.51 0.06
CA ILE A 238 1.50 9.02 1.43
C ILE A 238 0.92 10.10 2.34
N ARG A 239 -0.16 9.74 3.05
CA ARG A 239 -0.82 10.64 4.01
C ARG A 239 -0.32 10.42 5.41
N LYS A 240 -0.12 9.16 5.80
CA LYS A 240 0.33 8.78 7.13
C LYS A 240 1.03 7.43 7.10
N ILE A 241 2.15 7.34 7.81
CA ILE A 241 2.77 6.09 8.24
C ILE A 241 3.04 6.24 9.74
N THR A 242 2.55 5.31 10.55
CA THR A 242 2.72 5.37 12.01
C THR A 242 2.70 3.99 12.64
N LYS A 243 3.29 3.86 13.83
CA LYS A 243 3.15 2.70 14.72
C LYS A 243 1.84 2.71 15.51
N GLU A 244 1.17 3.86 15.60
CA GLU A 244 -0.08 4.02 16.35
C GLU A 244 -1.26 3.57 15.49
N LEU A 245 -1.86 2.44 15.86
CA LEU A 245 -3.04 1.93 15.19
C LEU A 245 -4.27 2.78 15.57
N PRO A 246 -5.09 3.19 14.59
CA PRO A 246 -6.41 3.74 14.89
C PRO A 246 -7.25 2.74 15.69
N GLU A 247 -8.18 3.27 16.49
CA GLU A 247 -9.12 2.41 17.22
C GLU A 247 -9.87 1.50 16.25
N ASN A 248 -10.00 0.22 16.62
CA ASN A 248 -10.69 -0.81 15.83
C ASN A 248 -10.08 -1.07 14.43
N ALA A 249 -8.84 -0.62 14.15
CA ALA A 249 -8.18 -0.80 12.85
C ALA A 249 -7.86 -2.25 12.45
N LEU A 250 -8.04 -3.21 13.37
CA LEU A 250 -7.84 -4.64 13.13
C LEU A 250 -9.06 -5.47 13.56
N LYS A 251 -10.18 -4.83 13.90
CA LYS A 251 -11.40 -5.54 14.30
C LYS A 251 -12.34 -5.70 13.11
N MET A 252 -12.90 -6.90 12.96
CA MET A 252 -14.04 -7.09 12.06
C MET A 252 -15.22 -6.25 12.55
N PRO A 253 -16.02 -5.65 11.65
CA PRO A 253 -17.22 -4.93 12.05
C PRO A 253 -18.22 -5.83 12.80
N GLY A 254 -18.84 -5.30 13.86
CA GLY A 254 -19.88 -6.00 14.61
C GLY A 254 -21.06 -6.41 13.72
N GLY A 255 -21.61 -7.59 13.97
CA GLY A 255 -22.72 -8.15 13.20
C GLY A 255 -22.34 -8.72 11.82
N THR A 256 -21.04 -8.85 11.52
CA THR A 256 -20.56 -9.47 10.28
C THR A 256 -20.88 -10.97 10.26
N LYS A 257 -21.51 -11.44 9.18
CA LYS A 257 -21.68 -12.86 8.87
C LYS A 257 -20.53 -13.32 7.98
N VAL A 258 -19.86 -14.38 8.38
CA VAL A 258 -18.73 -14.95 7.66
C VAL A 258 -19.17 -16.27 7.03
N TYR A 259 -19.08 -16.35 5.72
CA TYR A 259 -19.40 -17.56 4.95
C TYR A 259 -18.14 -18.25 4.44
N ALA A 260 -18.21 -19.54 4.17
CA ALA A 260 -17.11 -20.27 3.52
C ALA A 260 -16.89 -19.74 2.09
N ALA A 261 -15.66 -19.87 1.59
CA ALA A 261 -15.37 -19.71 0.17
C ALA A 261 -16.08 -20.81 -0.64
N GLY A 262 -16.52 -20.49 -1.85
CA GLY A 262 -17.04 -21.49 -2.78
C GLY A 262 -15.90 -22.38 -3.28
N LEU A 263 -16.11 -23.69 -3.18
CA LEU A 263 -15.16 -24.74 -3.57
C LEU A 263 -15.76 -25.70 -4.62
N GLY A 264 -16.84 -25.29 -5.29
CA GLY A 264 -17.55 -26.09 -6.28
C GLY A 264 -18.28 -27.30 -5.68
N ASP A 265 -18.65 -27.23 -4.41
CA ASP A 265 -19.34 -28.33 -3.73
C ASP A 265 -20.86 -28.33 -3.99
N MET A 266 -21.59 -29.24 -3.36
CA MET A 266 -23.04 -29.36 -3.55
C MET A 266 -23.79 -28.10 -3.07
N ASP A 267 -23.26 -27.39 -2.08
CA ASP A 267 -23.87 -26.15 -1.59
C ASP A 267 -23.66 -25.03 -2.61
N ASP A 268 -22.49 -24.94 -3.25
CA ASP A 268 -22.24 -24.01 -4.35
C ASP A 268 -23.16 -24.27 -5.55
N LEU A 269 -23.37 -25.56 -5.91
CA LEU A 269 -24.31 -25.95 -6.97
C LEU A 269 -25.77 -25.59 -6.67
N LEU A 270 -26.10 -25.36 -5.40
CA LEU A 270 -27.44 -25.01 -4.92
C LEU A 270 -27.54 -23.52 -4.53
N ASP A 271 -26.52 -22.70 -4.83
CA ASP A 271 -26.41 -21.30 -4.43
C ASP A 271 -26.58 -21.09 -2.91
N ARG A 272 -26.07 -22.03 -2.10
CA ARG A 272 -26.18 -22.01 -0.63
C ARG A 272 -24.88 -21.53 0.00
N ASN A 273 -24.93 -20.33 0.60
CA ASN A 273 -23.81 -19.83 1.38
C ASN A 273 -23.73 -20.55 2.75
N VAL A 274 -22.62 -21.22 3.01
CA VAL A 274 -22.36 -21.92 4.29
C VAL A 274 -21.85 -20.93 5.34
N LEU A 275 -22.65 -20.66 6.38
CA LEU A 275 -22.25 -19.76 7.47
C LEU A 275 -21.22 -20.44 8.38
N VAL A 276 -20.05 -19.82 8.51
CA VAL A 276 -18.93 -20.30 9.32
C VAL A 276 -18.90 -19.62 10.70
N GLU A 277 -19.12 -18.32 10.73
CA GLU A 277 -19.03 -17.51 11.95
C GLU A 277 -19.98 -16.31 11.86
N GLN A 278 -20.52 -15.88 13.01
CA GLN A 278 -21.22 -14.61 13.12
C GLN A 278 -20.57 -13.77 14.22
N ILE A 279 -20.00 -12.63 13.82
CA ILE A 279 -19.44 -11.66 14.74
C ILE A 279 -20.60 -11.03 15.51
N PRO A 280 -20.59 -11.03 16.87
CA PRO A 280 -21.61 -10.37 17.66
C PRO A 280 -21.83 -8.93 17.20
N GLY A 281 -23.08 -8.48 17.19
CA GLY A 281 -23.37 -7.06 17.04
C GLY A 281 -22.84 -6.30 18.25
N ASP A 282 -22.45 -5.05 18.04
CA ASP A 282 -22.39 -4.12 19.17
C ASP A 282 -23.85 -3.97 19.64
N ASP A 283 -24.22 -4.67 20.71
CA ASP A 283 -25.53 -4.49 21.33
C ASP A 283 -25.62 -3.03 21.78
N ASP A 284 -26.57 -2.27 21.21
CA ASP A 284 -27.08 -1.03 21.80
C ASP A 284 -27.80 -1.40 23.10
N GLY A 285 -27.04 -1.76 24.12
CA GLY A 285 -27.52 -1.98 25.47
C GLY A 285 -27.88 -0.64 26.12
N ASN A 286 -29.03 -0.07 25.76
CA ASN A 286 -29.91 0.67 26.68
C ASN A 286 -31.25 1.06 26.05
N GLU A 287 -32.14 0.10 25.82
CA GLU A 287 -33.56 0.35 26.06
C GLU A 287 -33.86 -0.11 27.49
N GLU A 288 -33.62 0.81 28.44
CA GLU A 288 -34.31 0.76 29.72
C GLU A 288 -35.81 0.62 29.41
N LYS A 289 -36.35 -0.56 29.69
CA LYS A 289 -37.77 -0.74 29.93
C LYS A 289 -38.18 0.20 31.06
N LYS A 290 -38.60 1.41 30.72
CA LYS A 290 -39.52 2.19 31.54
C LYS A 290 -40.92 1.88 31.07
N ASP A 291 -41.45 0.76 31.57
CA ASP A 291 -42.89 0.59 31.68
C ASP A 291 -43.21 -0.08 33.03
N ALA A 292 -44.03 0.64 33.78
CA ALA A 292 -44.96 0.20 34.82
C ALA A 292 -44.39 -0.41 36.12
N GLU A 293 -44.32 0.42 37.18
CA GLU A 293 -45.35 0.45 38.25
C GLU A 293 -45.34 1.80 38.98
#